data_AF-A0A069ISN5-F1
#
_entry.id   AF-A0A069ISN5-F1
#
_cell.length_a   1.000
_cell.length_b   1.000
_cell.length_c   1.000
_cell.angle_alpha   90.00
_cell.angle_beta   90.00
_cell.angle_gamma   90.00
#
_symmetry.space_group_name_H-M   'P 1'
#
loop_
_entity.id
_entity.type
_entity.pdbx_description
1 polymer ?
#
loop_
_entity_poly.entity_id
_entity_poly.type
_entity_poly.pdbx_seq_one_letter_code
_entity_poly.pdbx_strand_id
1 'polypeptide(L)'
;MAPVEKPLRCLAVRVVLDDAGEIDGFELEAFLNDVAGPHRWLSTTEWLFVDPPVEAEEHVTVPVVMPDEIAVRAILADLTNDPQRIVFDLPTTPAETRKWRWVAFQVAPNAQGQGRFPWERFNA
;
A
#
# COMPACT_ATOMS: atom_id res chain seq x y z
N MET A 1 -14.71 24.03 -3.88
CA MET A 1 -14.90 22.64 -4.34
C MET A 1 -14.22 21.74 -3.33
N ALA A 2 -14.90 20.71 -2.82
CA ALA A 2 -14.23 19.70 -2.02
C ALA A 2 -13.17 19.01 -2.89
N PRO A 3 -11.97 18.68 -2.39
CA PRO A 3 -11.00 17.91 -3.15
C PRO A 3 -11.67 16.62 -3.61
N VAL A 4 -11.67 16.36 -4.91
CA VAL A 4 -12.14 15.07 -5.44
C VAL A 4 -11.15 14.03 -4.96
N GLU A 5 -11.60 13.17 -4.05
CA GLU A 5 -10.79 12.06 -3.55
C GLU A 5 -10.46 11.14 -4.73
N LYS A 6 -9.17 11.03 -5.05
CA LYS A 6 -8.73 10.13 -6.13
C LYS A 6 -9.04 8.68 -5.71
N PRO A 7 -9.54 7.83 -6.62
CA PRO A 7 -9.75 6.43 -6.31
C PRO A 7 -8.42 5.79 -5.87
N LEU A 8 -8.49 4.94 -4.84
CA LEU A 8 -7.36 4.18 -4.35
C LEU A 8 -7.55 2.70 -4.68
N ARG A 9 -6.44 1.99 -4.81
CA ARG A 9 -6.41 0.53 -4.84
C ARG A 9 -5.58 0.02 -3.67
N CYS A 10 -6.01 -1.11 -3.12
CA CYS A 10 -5.29 -1.89 -2.13
C CYS A 10 -4.68 -3.11 -2.82
N LEU A 11 -3.38 -3.27 -2.68
CA LEU A 11 -2.60 -4.37 -3.22
C LEU A 11 -2.25 -5.35 -2.10
N ALA A 12 -2.17 -6.64 -2.44
CA ALA A 12 -1.49 -7.65 -1.62
C ALA A 12 -0.07 -7.82 -2.15
N VAL A 13 0.91 -7.50 -1.32
CA VAL A 13 2.33 -7.54 -1.71
C VAL A 13 3.04 -8.60 -0.88
N ARG A 14 3.69 -9.56 -1.56
CA ARG A 14 4.56 -10.56 -0.93
C ARG A 14 5.73 -9.88 -0.25
N VAL A 15 6.01 -10.26 0.99
CA VAL A 15 7.14 -9.74 1.78
C VAL A 15 8.24 -10.78 1.93
N VAL A 16 9.47 -10.30 2.04
CA VAL A 16 10.60 -11.10 2.51
C VAL A 16 10.61 -11.03 4.04
N LEU A 17 10.87 -12.17 4.68
CA LEU A 17 11.09 -12.23 6.12
C LEU A 17 12.59 -12.20 6.41
N ASP A 18 12.97 -11.54 7.49
CA ASP A 18 14.34 -11.55 8.00
C ASP A 18 14.67 -12.86 8.76
N ASP A 19 15.89 -12.95 9.29
CA ASP A 19 16.34 -14.11 10.07
C ASP A 19 15.54 -14.34 11.36
N ALA A 20 14.81 -13.33 11.85
CA ALA A 20 13.91 -13.42 12.99
C ALA A 20 12.48 -13.85 12.60
N GLY A 21 12.20 -13.97 11.31
CA GLY A 21 10.87 -14.25 10.77
C GLY A 21 9.95 -13.03 10.77
N GLU A 22 10.49 -11.82 10.95
CA GLU A 22 9.76 -10.57 10.87
C GLU A 22 9.81 -9.99 9.45
N ILE A 23 8.89 -9.09 9.12
CA ILE A 23 8.86 -8.45 7.80
C ILE A 23 10.09 -7.58 7.64
N ASP A 24 10.90 -7.83 6.61
CA ASP A 24 11.98 -6.93 6.24
C ASP A 24 11.40 -5.65 5.62
N GLY A 25 11.26 -4.63 6.48
CA GLY A 25 10.70 -3.34 6.09
C GLY A 25 11.57 -2.57 5.10
N PHE A 26 12.90 -2.75 5.14
CA PHE A 26 13.80 -2.07 4.20
C PHE A 26 13.68 -2.66 2.79
N GLU A 27 13.58 -3.98 2.71
CA GLU A 27 13.36 -4.71 1.47
C GLU A 27 12.01 -4.33 0.83
N LEU A 28 10.94 -4.31 1.64
CA LEU A 28 9.62 -3.89 1.19
C LEU A 28 9.60 -2.44 0.71
N GLU A 29 10.24 -1.53 1.45
CA GLU A 29 10.34 -0.12 1.07
C GLU A 29 11.12 0.05 -0.25
N ALA A 30 12.25 -0.65 -0.41
CA ALA A 30 13.05 -0.60 -1.63
C ALA A 30 12.24 -1.04 -2.84
N PHE A 31 11.54 -2.18 -2.74
CA PHE A 31 10.67 -2.67 -3.81
C PHE A 31 9.56 -1.68 -4.17
N LEU A 32 8.79 -1.21 -3.18
CA LEU A 32 7.67 -0.31 -3.44
C LEU A 32 8.13 1.05 -4.00
N ASN A 33 9.28 1.54 -3.56
CA ASN A 33 9.87 2.76 -4.11
C ASN A 33 10.35 2.58 -5.56
N ASP A 34 10.79 1.39 -5.95
CA ASP A 34 11.15 1.08 -7.33
C ASP A 34 9.90 1.02 -8.25
N VAL A 35 8.89 0.25 -7.87
CA VAL A 35 7.72 0.02 -8.74
C VAL A 35 6.67 1.13 -8.70
N ALA A 36 6.47 1.78 -7.56
CA ALA A 36 5.43 2.81 -7.36
C ALA A 36 6.00 4.23 -7.20
N GLY A 37 7.28 4.35 -6.84
CA GLY A 37 7.94 5.62 -6.53
C GLY A 37 7.83 6.02 -5.05
N PRO A 38 8.76 6.86 -4.56
CA PRO A 38 8.79 7.30 -3.17
C PRO A 38 7.55 8.10 -2.80
N HIS A 39 7.04 7.87 -1.58
CA HIS A 39 5.86 8.55 -1.02
C HIS A 39 4.57 8.38 -1.84
N ARG A 40 4.49 7.37 -2.72
CA ARG A 40 3.30 7.08 -3.54
C ARG A 40 2.43 5.95 -3.01
N TRP A 41 2.81 5.37 -1.88
CA TRP A 41 2.16 4.20 -1.28
C TRP A 41 2.12 4.33 0.25
N LEU A 42 1.28 3.52 0.88
CA LEU A 42 1.18 3.36 2.34
C LEU A 42 0.87 1.90 2.64
N SER A 43 1.55 1.29 3.61
CA SER A 43 1.29 -0.09 4.04
C SER A 43 0.88 -0.16 5.50
N THR A 44 0.35 -1.32 5.90
CA THR A 44 0.18 -1.73 7.30
C THR A 44 0.38 -3.25 7.39
N THR A 45 0.56 -3.79 8.59
CA THR A 45 0.67 -5.24 8.82
C THR A 45 -0.69 -5.91 8.99
N GLU A 46 -1.74 -5.13 9.27
CA GLU A 46 -3.10 -5.65 9.50
C GLU A 46 -4.00 -5.52 8.27
N TRP A 47 -4.64 -6.62 7.86
CA TRP A 47 -5.68 -6.61 6.84
C TRP A 47 -6.95 -5.98 7.38
N LEU A 48 -7.28 -4.77 6.91
CA LEU A 48 -8.35 -3.98 7.51
C LEU A 48 -9.77 -4.34 7.02
N PHE A 49 -9.93 -5.10 5.92
CA PHE A 49 -11.25 -5.29 5.26
C PHE A 49 -11.46 -6.45 4.28
N VAL A 50 -10.43 -6.86 3.54
CA VAL A 50 -10.52 -8.04 2.68
C VAL A 50 -10.14 -9.23 3.55
N ASP A 51 -10.81 -10.38 3.38
CA ASP A 51 -10.12 -11.63 3.73
C ASP A 51 -8.75 -11.53 3.04
N PRO A 52 -7.62 -11.62 3.78
CA PRO A 52 -6.32 -11.61 3.16
C PRO A 52 -6.41 -12.60 2.01
N PRO A 53 -6.01 -12.27 0.77
CA PRO A 53 -6.15 -13.20 -0.34
C PRO A 53 -5.54 -14.51 0.13
N VAL A 54 -6.40 -15.51 0.35
CA VAL A 54 -6.11 -16.72 1.14
C VAL A 54 -5.03 -17.56 0.45
N GLU A 55 -4.71 -17.20 -0.80
CA GLU A 55 -3.94 -18.00 -1.74
C GLU A 55 -2.83 -17.14 -2.37
N ALA A 56 -1.95 -16.57 -1.54
CA ALA A 56 -0.55 -16.50 -1.94
C ALA A 56 0.13 -17.74 -1.39
N GLU A 57 -0.12 -18.89 -2.03
CA GLU A 57 0.53 -20.20 -1.82
C GLU A 57 1.82 -20.10 -1.00
N GLU A 58 1.73 -20.27 0.33
CA GLU A 58 2.88 -20.31 1.29
C GLU A 58 3.63 -18.99 1.56
N HIS A 59 3.21 -17.85 1.03
CA HIS A 59 3.90 -16.56 1.19
C HIS A 59 3.16 -15.55 2.07
N VAL A 60 3.88 -14.91 2.99
CA VAL A 60 3.37 -13.80 3.80
C VAL A 60 3.13 -12.58 2.89
N THR A 61 1.98 -11.93 3.04
CA THR A 61 1.62 -10.72 2.29
C THR A 61 1.15 -9.61 3.21
N VAL A 62 1.38 -8.37 2.79
CA VAL A 62 0.89 -7.17 3.47
C VAL A 62 -0.01 -6.33 2.56
N PRO A 63 -1.01 -5.65 3.13
CA PRO A 63 -1.81 -4.70 2.39
C PRO A 63 -1.03 -3.40 2.12
N VAL A 64 -1.07 -2.94 0.86
CA VAL A 64 -0.47 -1.66 0.43
C VAL A 64 -1.50 -0.84 -0.33
N VAL A 65 -1.80 0.37 0.12
CA VAL A 65 -2.70 1.30 -0.56
C VAL A 65 -1.95 2.37 -1.33
N MET A 66 -2.43 2.69 -2.53
CA MET A 66 -1.92 3.77 -3.36
C MET A 66 -3.00 4.30 -4.31
N PRO A 67 -2.82 5.49 -4.94
CA PRO A 67 -3.72 5.97 -5.97
C PRO A 67 -3.85 4.99 -7.14
N ASP A 68 -5.03 4.87 -7.74
CA ASP A 68 -5.33 3.90 -8.81
C ASP A 68 -4.31 3.94 -9.97
N GLU A 69 -4.00 5.13 -10.46
CA GLU A 69 -3.00 5.33 -11.54
C GLU A 69 -1.60 4.81 -11.15
N ILE A 70 -1.23 4.91 -9.88
CA ILE A 70 0.06 4.41 -9.38
C ILE A 70 0.00 2.89 -9.23
N ALA A 71 -1.10 2.36 -8.70
CA ALA A 71 -1.31 0.92 -8.56
C ALA A 71 -1.19 0.19 -9.90
N VAL A 72 -1.83 0.70 -10.95
CA VAL A 72 -1.75 0.12 -12.30
C VAL A 72 -0.30 0.12 -12.80
N ARG A 73 0.45 1.20 -12.59
CA ARG A 73 1.87 1.27 -12.99
C ARG A 73 2.74 0.31 -12.20
N ALA A 74 2.53 0.20 -10.90
CA ALA A 74 3.26 -0.73 -10.04
C ALA A 74 3.01 -2.18 -10.44
N ILE A 75 1.75 -2.56 -10.71
CA ILE A 75 1.38 -3.88 -11.21
C ILE A 75 2.11 -4.17 -12.54
N LEU A 76 2.04 -3.24 -13.51
CA LEU A 76 2.69 -3.43 -14.80
C LEU A 76 4.22 -3.53 -14.69
N ALA A 77 4.84 -2.79 -13.77
CA ALA A 77 6.28 -2.91 -13.51
C ALA A 77 6.61 -4.27 -12.89
N ASP A 78 5.83 -4.71 -11.90
CA ASP A 78 6.05 -5.99 -11.21
C ASP A 78 5.83 -7.21 -12.11
N LEU A 79 5.00 -7.11 -13.16
CA LEU A 79 4.85 -8.19 -14.16
C LEU A 79 6.18 -8.56 -14.85
N THR A 80 7.18 -7.67 -14.81
CA THR A 80 8.52 -7.92 -15.36
C THR A 80 9.51 -8.50 -14.36
N ASN A 81 9.13 -8.58 -13.08
CA ASN A 81 9.93 -9.17 -12.01
C ASN A 81 9.73 -10.70 -11.94
N ASP A 82 10.78 -11.40 -11.50
CA ASP A 82 10.75 -12.83 -11.21
C ASP A 82 11.41 -13.08 -9.84
N PRO A 83 10.65 -13.48 -8.79
CA PRO A 83 9.21 -13.71 -8.80
C PRO A 83 8.39 -12.41 -8.74
N GLN A 84 7.17 -12.46 -9.28
CA GLN A 84 6.17 -11.42 -9.07
C GLN A 84 5.77 -11.35 -7.60
N ARG A 85 5.56 -10.13 -7.10
CA ARG A 85 5.28 -9.85 -5.68
C ARG A 85 3.89 -9.31 -5.44
N ILE A 86 3.32 -8.58 -6.38
CA ILE A 86 1.94 -8.09 -6.32
C ILE A 86 1.03 -9.22 -6.78
N VAL A 87 0.38 -9.88 -5.83
CA VAL A 87 -0.42 -11.09 -6.11
C VAL A 87 -1.90 -10.81 -6.28
N PHE A 88 -2.36 -9.66 -5.81
CA PHE A 88 -3.77 -9.30 -5.83
C PHE A 88 -3.96 -7.80 -5.71
N ASP A 89 -5.03 -7.28 -6.32
CA ASP A 89 -5.42 -5.88 -6.23
C ASP A 89 -6.94 -5.71 -6.21
N LEU A 90 -7.41 -4.72 -5.44
CA LEU A 90 -8.82 -4.33 -5.40
C LEU A 90 -8.97 -2.81 -5.27
N PRO A 91 -9.98 -2.21 -5.91
CA PRO A 91 -10.36 -0.83 -5.61
C PRO A 91 -10.90 -0.73 -4.18
N THR A 92 -10.55 0.33 -3.46
CA THR A 92 -11.08 0.57 -2.11
C THR A 92 -12.47 1.21 -2.17
N THR A 93 -13.38 0.73 -1.35
CA THR A 93 -14.66 1.39 -1.03
C THR A 93 -14.44 2.65 -0.17
N PRO A 94 -15.39 3.59 -0.10
CA PRO A 94 -15.26 4.78 0.74
C PRO A 94 -15.02 4.50 2.23
N ALA A 95 -15.58 3.41 2.77
CA ALA A 95 -15.35 2.99 4.15
C ALA A 95 -13.90 2.52 4.36
N GLU A 96 -13.36 1.82 3.37
CA GLU A 96 -11.97 1.35 3.35
C GLU A 96 -10.98 2.50 3.31
N THR A 97 -11.22 3.44 2.39
CA THR A 97 -10.42 4.66 2.28
C THR A 97 -10.37 5.43 3.60
N ARG A 98 -11.48 5.50 4.34
CA ARG A 98 -11.51 6.19 5.64
C ARG A 98 -10.62 5.55 6.69
N LYS A 99 -10.56 4.21 6.78
CA LYS A 99 -9.62 3.56 7.73
C LYS A 99 -8.17 3.70 7.26
N TRP A 100 -7.91 3.63 5.96
CA TRP A 100 -6.57 3.93 5.42
C TRP A 100 -6.11 5.35 5.75
N ARG A 101 -7.01 6.33 5.73
CA ARG A 101 -6.71 7.69 6.24
C ARG A 101 -6.41 7.70 7.74
N TRP A 102 -7.06 6.85 8.53
CA TRP A 102 -6.73 6.70 9.96
C TRP A 102 -5.34 6.09 10.15
N VAL A 103 -4.95 5.08 9.37
CA VAL A 103 -3.57 4.55 9.36
C VAL A 103 -2.59 5.65 8.98
N ALA A 104 -2.85 6.41 7.93
CA ALA A 104 -2.01 7.53 7.51
C ALA A 104 -1.82 8.58 8.63
N PHE A 105 -2.86 8.78 9.45
CA PHE A 105 -2.78 9.64 10.64
C PHE A 105 -1.89 9.05 11.73
N GLN A 106 -1.97 7.74 11.99
CA GLN A 106 -1.12 7.08 12.99
C GLN A 106 0.37 7.14 12.61
N VAL A 107 0.69 6.92 11.33
CA VAL A 107 2.08 6.92 10.83
C VAL A 107 2.68 8.31 10.85
N ALA A 108 1.91 9.34 10.50
CA ALA A 108 2.42 10.71 10.51
C ALA A 108 1.29 11.71 10.77
N PRO A 109 0.97 12.03 12.03
CA PRO A 109 -0.09 12.97 12.34
C PRO A 109 0.27 14.37 11.83
N ASN A 110 -0.72 15.12 11.33
CA ASN A 110 -0.52 16.53 11.02
C ASN A 110 -1.00 17.43 12.16
N ALA A 111 -0.51 18.67 12.21
CA ALA A 111 -0.86 19.64 13.26
C ALA A 111 -2.36 20.00 13.31
N GLN A 112 -3.13 19.64 12.27
CA GLN A 112 -4.55 19.90 12.14
C GLN A 112 -5.41 18.69 12.55
N GLY A 113 -4.81 17.59 13.01
CA GLY A 113 -5.52 16.37 13.41
C GLY A 113 -6.15 15.59 12.25
N GLN A 114 -5.74 15.85 11.01
CA GLN A 114 -6.26 15.20 9.81
C GLN A 114 -5.28 14.14 9.29
N GLY A 115 -5.78 12.95 8.97
CA GLY A 115 -5.00 11.95 8.24
C GLY A 115 -4.78 12.40 6.80
N ARG A 116 -3.51 12.61 6.41
CA ARG A 116 -3.10 12.85 5.03
C ARG A 116 -2.21 11.72 4.56
N PHE A 117 -2.52 11.17 3.40
CA PHE A 117 -1.69 10.18 2.74
C PHE A 117 -0.32 10.75 2.39
N PRO A 118 0.72 9.90 2.24
CA PRO A 118 2.06 10.35 1.88
C PRO A 118 2.07 11.23 0.61
N TRP A 119 1.37 10.82 -0.44
CA TRP A 119 1.35 11.53 -1.73
C TRP A 119 0.60 12.87 -1.71
N GLU A 120 -0.19 13.14 -0.67
CA GLU A 120 -0.92 14.42 -0.51
C GLU A 120 -0.04 15.51 0.11
N ARG A 121 1.12 15.15 0.66
CA ARG A 121 2.06 16.10 1.30
C ARG A 121 3.05 16.71 0.31
N PHE A 122 3.49 15.90 -0.65
CA PHE A 122 4.54 16.27 -1.59
C PHE A 122 3.99 16.85 -2.91
N ASN A 123 2.66 16.84 -3.08
CA ASN A 123 1.96 17.48 -4.20
C ASN A 123 1.28 18.81 -3.78
N ALA A 124 1.61 19.37 -2.61
CA ALA A 124 1.03 20.61 -2.08
C ALA A 124 1.89 21.83 -2.41
#